data_AF-A0AAD6XES6-F1
#
_entry.id   AF-A0AAD6XES6-F1
#
_cell.length_a   1.000
_cell.length_b   1.000
_cell.length_c   1.000
_cell.angle_alpha   90.00
_cell.angle_beta   90.00
_cell.angle_gamma   90.00
#
_symmetry.space_group_name_H-M   'P 1'
#
loop_
_entity.id
_entity.type
_entity.pdbx_description
1 polymer ?
#
loop_
_entity_poly.entity_id
_entity_poly.type
_entity_poly.pdbx_seq_one_letter_code
_entity_poly.pdbx_strand_id
1 'polypeptide(L)'
;METYQAKLEKNPFAKPEGEGEKAAAKVMRYISYVSDHIPGSVGDVNSMKQQMHSKIICDGLPHFFATVNFADSHNPIAQVLAGREIDLDKIFDALDGINKEPSTRAKTLAENPVAGAQFFHLMMTKFFDIILGAKRESKIGILGKVKGWYAVVE
;
A
#
# COMPACT_ATOMS: atom_id res chain seq x y z
N MET A 1 24.52 -31.52 -12.82
CA MET A 1 24.69 -30.63 -11.65
C MET A 1 23.36 -29.98 -11.37
N GLU A 2 22.94 -29.92 -10.11
CA GLU A 2 21.75 -29.16 -9.70
C GLU A 2 21.97 -27.68 -10.00
N THR A 3 20.99 -27.01 -10.62
CA THR A 3 21.10 -25.59 -10.96
C THR A 3 21.02 -24.73 -9.70
N TYR A 4 21.64 -23.55 -9.72
CA TYR A 4 21.59 -22.62 -8.58
C TYR A 4 20.16 -22.24 -8.19
N GLN A 5 19.26 -22.13 -9.19
CA GLN A 5 17.84 -21.89 -8.95
C GLN A 5 17.18 -23.02 -8.16
N ALA A 6 17.43 -24.29 -8.53
CA ALA A 6 16.88 -25.43 -7.80
C ALA A 6 17.42 -25.53 -6.35
N LYS A 7 18.67 -25.12 -6.12
CA LYS A 7 19.24 -24.98 -4.77
C LYS A 7 18.50 -23.92 -3.94
N LEU A 8 18.19 -22.76 -4.55
CA LEU A 8 17.46 -21.67 -3.89
C LEU A 8 16.00 -22.01 -3.60
N GLU A 9 15.34 -22.75 -4.48
CA GLU A 9 13.96 -23.22 -4.28
C GLU A 9 13.85 -24.19 -3.09
N LYS A 10 14.86 -25.05 -2.89
CA LYS A 10 14.93 -25.95 -1.73
C LYS A 10 15.35 -25.23 -0.45
N ASN A 11 16.28 -24.29 -0.56
CA ASN A 11 16.78 -23.52 0.57
C ASN A 11 17.06 -22.07 0.14
N PRO A 12 16.24 -21.10 0.60
CA PRO A 12 16.45 -19.68 0.31
C PRO A 12 17.81 -19.14 0.77
N PHE A 13 18.50 -19.84 1.68
CA PHE A 13 19.82 -19.48 2.21
C PHE A 13 20.97 -20.26 1.56
N ALA A 14 20.73 -20.97 0.46
CA ALA A 14 21.75 -21.68 -0.28
C ALA A 14 22.86 -20.72 -0.76
N LYS A 15 24.11 -21.06 -0.45
CA LYS A 15 25.27 -20.27 -0.88
C LYS A 15 25.72 -20.70 -2.28
N PRO A 16 26.18 -19.76 -3.13
CA PRO A 16 26.75 -20.08 -4.43
C PRO A 16 28.13 -20.74 -4.25
N GLU A 17 28.29 -21.95 -4.79
CA GLU A 17 29.51 -22.76 -4.66
C GLU A 17 30.35 -22.68 -5.93
N GLY A 18 29.71 -22.86 -7.10
CA GLY A 18 30.35 -22.81 -8.40
C GLY A 18 30.72 -21.38 -8.85
N GLU A 19 31.72 -21.23 -9.72
CA GLU A 19 32.09 -19.91 -10.27
C GLU A 19 30.92 -19.23 -10.99
N GLY A 20 30.18 -19.97 -11.81
CA GLY A 20 28.99 -19.46 -12.50
C GLY A 20 27.89 -19.03 -11.52
N GLU A 21 27.70 -19.77 -10.42
CA GLU A 21 26.73 -19.41 -9.38
C GLU A 21 27.15 -18.12 -8.64
N LYS A 22 28.45 -17.97 -8.34
CA LYS A 22 29.00 -16.77 -7.71
C LYS A 22 28.87 -15.55 -8.63
N ALA A 23 29.13 -15.72 -9.92
CA ALA A 23 28.95 -14.66 -10.91
C ALA A 23 27.47 -14.24 -11.00
N ALA A 24 26.55 -15.21 -11.10
CA ALA A 24 25.11 -14.95 -11.13
C ALA A 24 24.63 -14.24 -9.85
N ALA A 25 25.04 -14.72 -8.67
CA ALA A 25 24.71 -14.08 -7.39
C ALA A 25 25.25 -12.64 -7.29
N LYS A 26 26.45 -12.39 -7.83
CA LYS A 26 27.03 -11.04 -7.88
C LYS A 26 26.22 -10.10 -8.76
N VAL A 27 25.79 -10.55 -9.94
CA VAL A 27 24.92 -9.77 -10.84
C VAL A 27 23.58 -9.47 -10.16
N MET A 28 22.93 -10.49 -9.57
CA MET A 28 21.68 -10.30 -8.84
C MET A 28 21.81 -9.28 -7.72
N ARG A 29 22.92 -9.29 -6.98
CA ARG A 29 23.18 -8.29 -5.94
C ARG A 29 23.25 -6.87 -6.51
N TYR A 30 23.90 -6.66 -7.65
CA TYR A 30 23.93 -5.35 -8.30
C TYR A 30 22.55 -4.91 -8.79
N ILE A 31 21.79 -5.82 -9.39
CA ILE A 31 20.41 -5.54 -9.83
C ILE A 31 19.57 -5.14 -8.63
N SER A 32 19.60 -5.90 -7.53
CA SER A 32 18.87 -5.58 -6.31
C SER A 32 19.25 -4.20 -5.77
N TYR A 33 20.55 -3.88 -5.73
CA TYR A 33 21.05 -2.58 -5.25
C TYR A 33 20.56 -1.41 -6.11
N VAL A 34 20.62 -1.53 -7.43
CA VAL A 34 20.12 -0.50 -8.35
C VAL A 34 18.60 -0.38 -8.24
N SER A 35 17.91 -1.49 -8.07
CA SER A 35 16.44 -1.52 -8.00
C SER A 35 15.86 -0.97 -6.70
N ASP A 36 16.65 -0.87 -5.62
CA ASP A 36 16.20 -0.47 -4.28
C ASP A 36 15.47 0.89 -4.25
N HIS A 37 15.80 1.78 -5.18
CA HIS A 37 15.20 3.12 -5.29
C HIS A 37 13.98 3.16 -6.23
N ILE A 38 13.66 2.05 -6.89
CA ILE A 38 12.52 1.93 -7.81
C ILE A 38 11.32 1.43 -7.00
N PRO A 39 10.25 2.23 -6.85
CA PRO A 39 9.05 1.82 -6.14
C PRO A 39 8.49 0.50 -6.70
N GLY A 40 8.14 -0.43 -5.81
CA GLY A 40 7.57 -1.73 -6.18
C GLY A 40 8.58 -2.75 -6.72
N SER A 41 9.87 -2.43 -6.73
CA SER A 41 10.90 -3.40 -7.11
C SER A 41 11.13 -4.47 -6.03
N VAL A 42 11.86 -5.53 -6.37
CA VAL A 42 12.29 -6.55 -5.40
C VAL A 42 13.19 -5.94 -4.31
N GLY A 43 13.99 -4.94 -4.63
CA GLY A 43 14.81 -4.21 -3.65
C GLY A 43 13.93 -3.47 -2.64
N ASP A 44 12.99 -2.66 -3.14
CA ASP A 44 12.07 -1.87 -2.33
C ASP A 44 11.20 -2.77 -1.43
N VAL A 45 10.64 -3.86 -1.97
CA VAL A 45 9.89 -4.85 -1.18
C VAL A 45 10.75 -5.47 -0.06
N ASN A 46 12.01 -5.77 -0.32
CA ASN A 46 12.91 -6.28 0.72
C ASN A 46 13.23 -5.20 1.76
N SER A 47 13.45 -3.95 1.35
CA SER A 47 13.62 -2.82 2.26
C SER A 47 12.39 -2.66 3.18
N MET A 48 11.18 -2.70 2.61
CA MET A 48 9.94 -2.63 3.38
C MET A 48 9.80 -3.77 4.41
N LYS A 49 10.19 -5.00 4.05
CA LYS A 49 10.22 -6.13 4.99
C LYS A 49 11.20 -5.89 6.15
N GLN A 50 12.37 -5.35 5.88
CA GLN A 50 13.34 -5.03 6.94
C GLN A 50 12.83 -3.93 7.88
N GLN A 51 12.15 -2.91 7.35
CA GLN A 51 11.52 -1.88 8.18
C GLN A 51 10.41 -2.47 9.07
N MET A 52 9.61 -3.38 8.52
CA MET A 52 8.59 -4.11 9.30
C MET A 52 9.22 -4.96 10.41
N HIS A 53 10.28 -5.71 10.12
CA HIS A 53 11.00 -6.50 11.13
C HIS A 53 11.62 -5.61 12.22
N SER A 54 12.23 -4.49 11.83
CA SER A 54 12.77 -3.51 12.78
C SER A 54 11.67 -2.99 13.71
N LYS A 55 10.49 -2.66 13.18
CA LYS A 55 9.33 -2.26 13.99
C LYS A 55 8.89 -3.36 14.94
N ILE A 56 8.85 -4.62 14.51
CA ILE A 56 8.47 -5.74 15.38
C ILE A 56 9.45 -5.90 16.55
N ILE A 57 10.75 -5.78 16.28
CA ILE A 57 11.79 -5.90 17.31
C ILE A 57 11.71 -4.74 18.31
N CYS A 58 11.46 -3.51 17.84
CA CYS A 58 11.41 -2.32 18.71
C CYS A 58 10.07 -2.16 19.45
N ASP A 59 8.96 -2.42 18.77
CA ASP A 59 7.62 -2.10 19.26
C ASP A 59 6.85 -3.30 19.80
N GLY A 60 7.27 -4.52 19.44
CA GLY A 60 6.58 -5.77 19.72
C GLY A 60 5.78 -6.28 18.52
N LEU A 61 5.09 -7.41 18.71
CA LEU A 61 4.29 -8.04 17.64
C LEU A 61 3.09 -7.14 17.23
N PRO A 62 2.71 -7.16 15.95
CA PRO A 62 1.52 -6.46 15.49
C PRO A 62 0.28 -7.13 16.07
N HIS A 63 -0.56 -6.36 16.74
CA HIS A 63 -1.85 -6.83 17.28
C HIS A 63 -2.97 -6.75 16.23
N PHE A 64 -2.77 -5.96 15.17
CA PHE A 64 -3.74 -5.73 14.13
C PHE A 64 -3.05 -5.65 12.77
N PHE A 65 -3.59 -6.38 11.80
CA PHE A 65 -3.16 -6.37 10.40
C PHE A 65 -4.40 -6.18 9.54
N ALA A 66 -4.34 -5.22 8.61
CA ALA A 66 -5.46 -4.93 7.71
C ALA A 66 -4.96 -4.50 6.34
N THR A 67 -5.66 -4.98 5.31
CA THR A 67 -5.56 -4.46 3.94
C THR A 67 -6.78 -3.60 3.70
N VAL A 68 -6.55 -2.31 3.46
CA VAL A 68 -7.63 -1.34 3.25
C VAL A 68 -7.67 -0.99 1.76
N ASN A 69 -8.80 -1.28 1.10
CA ASN A 69 -9.05 -0.86 -0.26
C ASN A 69 -10.25 0.09 -0.29
N PHE A 70 -10.04 1.33 -0.73
CA PHE A 70 -11.11 2.29 -0.88
C PHE A 70 -11.69 2.24 -2.29
N ALA A 71 -13.00 2.06 -2.40
CA ALA A 71 -13.68 2.03 -3.69
C ALA A 71 -13.86 3.46 -4.25
N ASP A 72 -12.81 4.00 -4.85
CA ASP A 72 -12.78 5.32 -5.52
C ASP A 72 -13.88 5.46 -6.58
N SER A 73 -14.09 4.43 -7.40
CA SER A 73 -15.13 4.37 -8.43
C SER A 73 -16.56 4.43 -7.90
N HIS A 74 -16.77 4.09 -6.63
CA HIS A 74 -18.09 4.09 -5.98
C HIS A 74 -18.23 5.21 -4.94
N ASN A 75 -17.15 5.95 -4.68
CA ASN A 75 -17.17 6.98 -3.66
C ASN A 75 -17.42 8.36 -4.30
N PRO A 76 -18.48 9.08 -3.89
CA PRO A 76 -18.78 10.40 -4.44
C PRO A 76 -17.69 11.44 -4.16
N ILE A 77 -16.89 11.28 -3.09
CA ILE A 77 -15.77 12.18 -2.80
C ILE A 77 -14.72 12.10 -3.92
N ALA A 78 -14.41 10.90 -4.42
CA ALA A 78 -13.48 10.72 -5.52
C ALA A 78 -13.97 11.42 -6.80
N GLN A 79 -15.29 11.41 -7.02
CA GLN A 79 -15.92 12.07 -8.16
C GLN A 79 -15.87 13.61 -8.04
N VAL A 80 -16.07 14.16 -6.84
CA VAL A 80 -15.90 15.60 -6.59
C VAL A 80 -14.45 16.02 -6.79
N LEU A 81 -13.49 15.23 -6.29
CA LEU A 81 -12.06 15.48 -6.51
C LEU A 81 -11.68 15.42 -7.99
N ALA A 82 -12.39 14.61 -8.78
CA ALA A 82 -12.21 14.54 -10.23
C ALA A 82 -12.88 15.71 -10.98
N GLY A 83 -13.53 16.64 -10.28
CA GLY A 83 -14.13 17.86 -10.85
C GLY A 83 -15.62 17.74 -11.16
N ARG A 84 -16.31 16.68 -10.72
CA ARG A 84 -17.76 16.59 -10.90
C ARG A 84 -18.48 17.43 -9.85
N GLU A 85 -19.48 18.17 -10.31
CA GLU A 85 -20.39 18.91 -9.43
C GLU A 85 -21.37 17.93 -8.77
N ILE A 86 -21.01 17.46 -7.57
CA ILE A 86 -21.85 16.59 -6.75
C ILE A 86 -22.02 17.29 -5.41
N ASP A 87 -23.28 17.50 -5.02
CA ASP A 87 -23.63 18.01 -3.71
C ASP A 87 -23.45 16.90 -2.67
N LEU A 88 -22.38 16.99 -1.88
CA LEU A 88 -22.05 15.98 -0.86
C LEU A 88 -23.08 15.96 0.29
N ASP A 89 -23.79 17.05 0.54
CA ASP A 89 -24.76 17.15 1.65
C ASP A 89 -26.07 16.42 1.31
N LYS A 90 -26.35 16.21 0.01
CA LYS A 90 -27.59 15.57 -0.49
C LYS A 90 -27.38 14.17 -1.07
N ILE A 91 -26.21 13.55 -0.86
CA ILE A 91 -25.91 12.22 -1.43
C ILE A 91 -26.94 11.16 -0.99
N PHE A 92 -27.44 11.26 0.24
CA PHE A 92 -28.39 10.30 0.79
C PHE A 92 -29.84 10.57 0.38
N ASP A 93 -30.15 11.77 -0.14
CA ASP A 93 -31.48 12.15 -0.59
C ASP A 93 -31.83 11.50 -1.93
N ALA A 94 -30.80 11.18 -2.73
CA ALA A 94 -30.91 10.56 -4.04
C ALA A 94 -29.91 9.41 -4.20
N LEU A 95 -29.98 8.41 -3.30
CA LEU A 95 -29.18 7.17 -3.34
C LEU A 95 -29.17 6.50 -4.71
N ASP A 96 -30.25 6.69 -5.46
CA ASP A 96 -30.46 6.19 -6.81
C ASP A 96 -29.60 6.88 -7.88
N GLY A 97 -29.40 8.21 -7.82
CA GLY A 97 -28.84 8.96 -8.95
C GLY A 97 -27.34 8.76 -9.14
N ILE A 98 -26.56 8.82 -8.06
CA ILE A 98 -25.09 8.73 -8.11
C ILE A 98 -24.64 7.29 -8.38
N ASN A 99 -25.38 6.30 -7.88
CA ASN A 99 -25.05 4.89 -8.03
C ASN A 99 -25.40 4.31 -9.40
N LYS A 100 -26.33 4.93 -10.16
CA LYS A 100 -26.80 4.46 -11.47
C LYS A 100 -25.81 4.65 -12.64
N GLU A 101 -24.71 5.37 -12.43
CA GLU A 101 -23.77 5.78 -13.49
C GLU A 101 -22.36 5.14 -13.36
N PRO A 102 -22.21 3.80 -13.23
CA PRO A 102 -20.91 3.18 -12.96
C PRO A 102 -19.88 3.43 -14.06
N SER A 103 -20.29 3.38 -15.33
CA SER A 103 -19.41 3.62 -16.47
C SER A 103 -18.89 5.05 -16.50
N THR A 104 -19.75 6.03 -16.23
CA THR A 104 -19.39 7.46 -16.18
C THR A 104 -18.41 7.74 -15.04
N ARG A 105 -18.63 7.13 -13.86
CA ARG A 105 -17.72 7.27 -12.71
C ARG A 105 -16.34 6.69 -12.98
N ALA A 106 -16.28 5.49 -13.57
CA ALA A 106 -15.03 4.84 -13.95
C ALA A 106 -14.29 5.66 -15.01
N LYS A 107 -15.01 6.16 -16.03
CA LYS A 107 -14.43 7.02 -17.06
C LYS A 107 -13.86 8.32 -16.49
N THR A 108 -14.59 8.99 -15.60
CA THR A 108 -14.14 10.25 -14.97
C THR A 108 -12.81 10.06 -14.23
N LEU A 109 -12.68 8.97 -13.46
CA LEU A 109 -11.43 8.66 -12.75
C LEU A 109 -10.30 8.24 -13.70
N ALA A 110 -10.62 7.52 -14.78
CA ALA A 110 -9.65 7.18 -15.81
C ALA A 110 -9.12 8.43 -16.55
N GLU A 111 -9.98 9.45 -16.74
CA GLU A 111 -9.59 10.73 -17.35
C GLU A 111 -8.78 11.62 -16.39
N ASN A 112 -8.97 11.45 -15.07
CA ASN A 112 -8.23 12.18 -14.04
C ASN A 112 -7.64 11.25 -12.97
N PRO A 113 -6.55 10.54 -13.27
CA PRO A 113 -5.91 9.61 -12.32
C PRO A 113 -5.34 10.32 -11.07
N VAL A 114 -5.03 11.62 -11.17
CA VAL A 114 -4.56 12.43 -10.03
C VAL A 114 -5.65 12.53 -8.95
N ALA A 115 -6.92 12.65 -9.35
CA ALA A 115 -8.04 12.65 -8.40
C ALA A 115 -8.15 11.34 -7.62
N GLY A 116 -7.89 10.19 -8.28
CA GLY A 116 -7.83 8.88 -7.61
C GLY A 116 -6.72 8.83 -6.55
N ALA A 117 -5.52 9.32 -6.87
CA ALA A 117 -4.41 9.39 -5.93
C ALA A 117 -4.70 10.35 -4.75
N GLN A 118 -5.30 11.51 -5.01
CA GLN A 118 -5.73 12.45 -3.98
C GLN A 118 -6.80 11.85 -3.07
N PHE A 119 -7.77 11.15 -3.65
CA PHE A 119 -8.79 10.43 -2.90
C PHE A 119 -8.17 9.37 -1.99
N PHE A 120 -7.29 8.52 -2.50
CA PHE A 120 -6.61 7.51 -1.71
C PHE A 120 -5.81 8.14 -0.55
N HIS A 121 -5.03 9.18 -0.83
CA HIS A 121 -4.28 9.91 0.19
C HIS A 121 -5.19 10.52 1.26
N LEU A 122 -6.30 11.14 0.86
CA LEU A 122 -7.30 11.69 1.78
C LEU A 122 -7.88 10.59 2.67
N MET A 123 -8.32 9.48 2.09
CA MET A 123 -8.93 8.38 2.84
C MET A 123 -7.96 7.72 3.81
N MET A 124 -6.72 7.48 3.40
CA MET A 124 -5.68 6.97 4.31
C MET A 124 -5.35 7.96 5.43
N THR A 125 -5.28 9.25 5.13
CA THR A 125 -5.06 10.29 6.15
C THR A 125 -6.21 10.28 7.17
N LYS A 126 -7.47 10.19 6.72
CA LYS A 126 -8.62 10.10 7.62
C LYS A 126 -8.66 8.78 8.39
N PHE A 127 -8.19 7.68 7.81
CA PHE A 127 -8.05 6.42 8.52
C PHE A 127 -7.12 6.58 9.74
N PHE A 128 -5.93 7.15 9.57
CA PHE A 128 -5.01 7.39 10.70
C PHE A 128 -5.57 8.41 11.69
N ASP A 129 -6.10 9.54 11.20
CA ASP A 129 -6.54 10.64 12.04
C ASP A 129 -7.78 10.30 12.87
N ILE A 130 -8.78 9.66 12.24
CA ILE A 130 -10.10 9.42 12.82
C ILE A 130 -10.18 8.01 13.41
N ILE A 131 -9.86 6.98 12.61
CA ILE A 131 -10.04 5.57 13.01
C ILE A 131 -8.98 5.19 14.03
N LEU A 132 -7.71 5.48 13.78
CA LEU A 132 -6.63 5.23 14.74
C LEU A 132 -6.45 6.36 15.76
N GLY A 133 -7.12 7.51 15.56
CA GLY A 133 -7.11 8.61 16.51
C GLY A 133 -5.77 9.36 16.59
N ALA A 134 -4.90 9.26 15.58
CA ALA A 134 -3.55 9.81 15.61
C ALA A 134 -3.50 11.32 15.86
N LYS A 135 -4.54 12.07 15.45
CA LYS A 135 -4.66 13.52 15.67
C LYS A 135 -5.54 13.92 16.85
N ARG A 136 -6.23 12.99 17.51
CA ARG A 136 -6.99 13.31 18.73
C ARG A 136 -6.05 13.70 19.85
N GLU A 137 -6.50 14.55 20.78
CA GLU A 137 -5.71 14.90 21.97
C GLU A 137 -5.43 13.67 22.83
N SER A 138 -6.43 12.81 22.99
CA SER A 138 -6.30 11.55 23.74
C SER A 138 -5.38 10.53 23.07
N LYS A 139 -5.15 10.63 21.75
CA LYS A 139 -4.50 9.62 20.91
C LYS A 139 -5.18 8.24 20.97
N ILE A 140 -6.49 8.21 21.24
CA ILE A 140 -7.29 6.99 21.34
C ILE A 140 -8.23 6.89 20.14
N GLY A 141 -8.00 5.86 19.33
CA GLY A 141 -8.86 5.44 18.22
C GLY A 141 -9.74 4.24 18.57
N ILE A 142 -10.31 3.60 17.55
CA ILE A 142 -11.14 2.39 17.70
C ILE A 142 -10.36 1.20 18.27
N LEU A 143 -9.06 1.14 18.00
CA LEU A 143 -8.15 0.10 18.49
C LEU A 143 -7.49 0.49 19.83
N GLY A 144 -7.99 1.53 20.49
CA GLY A 144 -7.35 2.11 21.67
C GLY A 144 -6.17 3.01 21.31
N LYS A 145 -5.18 3.09 22.22
CA LYS A 145 -3.97 3.90 22.01
C LYS A 145 -2.96 3.11 21.19
N VAL A 146 -2.74 3.53 19.94
CA VAL A 146 -1.80 2.88 19.03
C VAL A 146 -0.37 3.34 19.34
N LYS A 147 0.53 2.40 19.64
CA LYS A 147 1.96 2.68 19.89
C LYS A 147 2.70 3.07 18.62
N GLY A 148 2.39 2.41 17.51
CA GLY A 148 2.99 2.67 16.21
C GLY A 148 2.27 1.90 15.11
N TRP A 149 2.53 2.29 13.87
CA TRP A 149 2.05 1.58 12.68
C TRP A 149 3.17 1.51 11.64
N TYR A 150 2.98 0.59 10.70
CA TYR A 150 3.76 0.46 9.48
C TYR A 150 2.76 0.20 8.35
N ALA A 151 2.80 1.00 7.31
CA ALA A 151 1.86 0.93 6.20
C ALA A 151 2.63 1.03 4.89
N VAL A 152 2.16 0.28 3.90
CA VAL A 152 2.72 0.23 2.54
C VAL A 152 1.57 0.41 1.55
N VAL A 153 1.90 0.90 0.37
CA VAL A 153 0.96 1.05 -0.76
C VAL A 153 1.52 0.21 -1.90
N GLU A 154 0.64 -0.54 -2.55
CA GLU A 154 0.96 -1.28 -3.79
C GLU A 154 0.73 -0.39 -5.03
#